data_AF-A0A914INH9-F1
#
_entry.id   AF-A0A914INH9-F1
#
_cell.length_a   1.000
_cell.length_b   1.000
_cell.length_c   1.000
_cell.angle_alpha   90.00
_cell.angle_beta   90.00
_cell.angle_gamma   90.00
#
_symmetry.space_group_name_H-M   'P 1'
#
loop_
_entity.id
_entity.type
_entity.pdbx_description
1 polymer ?
#
loop_
_entity_poly.entity_id
_entity_poly.type
_entity_poly.pdbx_seq_one_letter_code
_entity_poly.pdbx_strand_id
1 'polypeptide(L)' 'MGENIVGACLMQGSALHNKLTVKILKAYPKLVNDVFISEDYYGLSPLHIAIVNEDPYMVCYLLQHGADFNQR' A
#
# COMPACT_ATOMS: atom_id res chain seq x y z
N MET A 1 6.08 -6.66 13.44
CA MET A 1 5.56 -5.94 12.25
C MET A 1 4.38 -6.74 11.73
N GLY A 2 3.17 -6.19 11.79
CA GLY A 2 1.93 -6.81 11.34
C GLY A 2 1.51 -6.31 9.95
N GLU A 3 2.48 -5.83 9.19
CA GLU A 3 2.26 -5.18 7.91
C GLU A 3 2.47 -6.20 6.79
N ASN A 4 1.66 -6.13 5.75
CA ASN A 4 1.87 -6.96 4.59
C ASN A 4 3.08 -6.45 3.77
N ILE A 5 3.53 -7.27 2.82
CA ILE A 5 4.72 -6.97 2.00
C ILE A 5 4.58 -5.67 1.19
N VAL A 6 3.36 -5.29 0.81
CA VAL A 6 3.08 -4.03 0.11
C VAL A 6 3.24 -2.86 1.07
N GLY A 7 2.70 -2.96 2.28
CA GLY A 7 2.85 -1.97 3.35
C GLY A 7 4.31 -1.71 3.70
N ALA A 8 5.09 -2.77 3.91
CA ALA A 8 6.52 -2.64 4.17
C ALA A 8 7.29 -1.94 3.03
N CYS A 9 6.94 -2.22 1.77
CA CYS A 9 7.54 -1.53 0.64
C CYS A 9 7.17 -0.04 0.62
N LEU A 10 5.91 0.28 0.86
CA LEU A 10 5.44 1.67 0.86
C LEU A 10 6.00 2.46 2.04
N MET A 11 6.10 1.90 3.24
CA MET A 11 6.74 2.57 4.37
C MET A 11 8.19 2.98 4.09
N GLN A 12 8.95 2.12 3.38
CA GLN A 12 10.33 2.46 3.03
C GLN A 12 10.40 3.48 1.87
N GLY A 13 9.37 3.52 1.01
CA GLY A 13 9.08 4.64 0.11
C GLY A 13 10.07 4.91 -1.02
N SER A 14 11.10 4.09 -1.21
CA SER A 14 12.08 4.33 -2.27
C SER A 14 11.55 3.92 -3.65
N ALA A 15 12.12 4.49 -4.72
CA ALA A 15 11.73 4.15 -6.10
C ALA A 15 11.85 2.65 -6.43
N LEU A 16 12.77 1.93 -5.77
CA LEU A 16 12.89 0.48 -5.91
C LEU A 16 11.70 -0.25 -5.26
N HIS A 17 11.30 0.18 -4.06
CA HIS A 17 10.16 -0.38 -3.34
C HIS A 17 8.85 -0.14 -4.11
N ASN A 18 8.66 1.04 -4.68
CA ASN A 18 7.49 1.32 -5.52
C ASN A 18 7.42 0.39 -6.74
N LYS A 19 8.56 0.14 -7.41
CA LYS A 19 8.62 -0.82 -8.52
C LYS A 19 8.32 -2.25 -8.06
N LEU A 20 8.75 -2.64 -6.86
CA LEU A 20 8.41 -3.93 -6.27
C LEU A 20 6.92 -4.02 -5.95
N THR A 21 6.35 -3.00 -5.31
CA THR A 21 4.90 -2.90 -5.04
C THR A 21 4.08 -3.12 -6.31
N VAL A 22 4.42 -2.44 -7.40
CA VAL A 22 3.75 -2.62 -8.70
C VAL A 22 3.82 -4.07 -9.19
N LYS A 23 4.98 -4.72 -9.09
CA LYS A 23 5.14 -6.14 -9.49
C LYS A 23 4.33 -7.08 -8.59
N ILE A 24 4.34 -6.85 -7.28
CA ILE A 24 3.61 -7.65 -6.29
C ILE A 24 2.11 -7.53 -6.52
N LEU A 25 1.58 -6.32 -6.68
CA LEU A 25 0.15 -6.09 -6.92
C LEU A 25 -0.34 -6.68 -8.25
N LYS A 26 0.53 -6.74 -9.27
CA LYS A 26 0.21 -7.46 -10.52
C LYS A 26 0.07 -8.97 -10.30
N ALA A 27 0.90 -9.57 -9.45
CA ALA A 27 0.85 -10.99 -9.13
C ALA A 27 -0.27 -11.34 -8.13
N TYR A 28 -0.54 -10.43 -7.18
CA TYR A 28 -1.47 -10.62 -6.08
C TYR A 28 -2.40 -9.39 -5.90
N PRO A 29 -3.39 -9.18 -6.81
CA PRO A 29 -4.20 -7.96 -6.83
C PRO A 29 -4.99 -7.70 -5.55
N LYS A 30 -5.40 -8.76 -4.84
CA LYS A 30 -6.18 -8.63 -3.59
C LYS A 30 -5.41 -7.90 -2.48
N LEU A 31 -4.08 -7.83 -2.54
CA LEU A 31 -3.27 -7.12 -1.57
C LEU A 31 -3.46 -5.60 -1.60
N VAL A 32 -4.11 -5.04 -2.63
CA VAL A 32 -4.37 -3.60 -2.74
C VAL A 32 -5.18 -3.04 -1.57
N ASN A 33 -6.08 -3.85 -0.98
CA ASN A 33 -6.96 -3.50 0.14
C ASN A 33 -6.64 -4.27 1.43
N ASP A 34 -5.53 -4.99 1.45
CA ASP A 34 -5.17 -5.75 2.64
C ASP A 34 -4.71 -4.81 3.77
N VAL A 35 -5.06 -5.15 5.01
CA VAL A 35 -4.91 -4.25 6.17
C VAL A 35 -3.73 -4.66 7.05
N PHE A 36 -3.13 -3.67 7.71
CA PHE A 36 -2.08 -3.94 8.67
C PHE A 36 -2.70 -4.37 10.00
N ILE A 37 -2.06 -5.34 10.66
CA ILE A 37 -2.48 -5.92 11.93
C ILE A 37 -1.52 -5.59 13.09
N SER A 38 -0.48 -4.79 12.84
CA SER A 38 0.38 -4.28 13.91
C SER A 38 -0.35 -3.25 14.76
N GLU A 39 -0.01 -3.19 16.04
CA GLU A 39 -0.61 -2.23 16.98
C GLU A 39 -0.48 -0.78 16.51
N ASP A 40 0.68 -0.38 15.99
CA ASP A 40 0.94 1.02 15.60
C ASP A 40 0.16 1.48 14.36
N TYR A 41 -0.24 0.55 13.50
CA TYR A 41 -0.80 0.85 12.18
C TYR A 41 -2.07 0.05 11.88
N TYR A 42 -2.74 -0.44 12.91
CA TYR A 42 -3.87 -1.34 12.76
C TYR A 42 -4.96 -0.72 11.88
N GLY A 43 -5.44 -1.48 10.89
CA GLY A 43 -6.50 -1.05 9.97
C GLY A 43 -6.02 -0.26 8.76
N LEU A 44 -4.77 0.25 8.78
CA LEU A 44 -4.23 0.96 7.62
C LEU A 44 -4.05 0.04 6.41
N SER A 45 -4.25 0.62 5.25
CA SER A 45 -4.11 -0.03 3.94
C SER A 45 -2.97 0.60 3.15
N PRO A 46 -2.49 -0.03 2.06
CA PRO A 46 -1.51 0.55 1.16
C PRO A 46 -1.83 1.98 0.70
N LEU A 47 -3.12 2.30 0.53
CA LEU A 47 -3.57 3.63 0.12
C LEU A 47 -3.26 4.70 1.17
N HIS A 48 -3.48 4.39 2.45
CA HIS A 48 -3.16 5.30 3.55
C HIS A 48 -1.67 5.66 3.55
N ILE A 49 -0.80 4.67 3.39
CA ILE A 49 0.65 4.89 3.38
C ILE A 49 1.09 5.71 2.16
N ALA A 50 0.52 5.45 0.98
CA ALA A 50 0.81 6.24 -0.21
C ALA A 50 0.43 7.73 -0.04
N ILE A 51 -0.67 8.01 0.67
CA ILE A 51 -1.09 9.38 1.00
C ILE A 51 -0.12 10.01 2.01
N VAL A 52 0.26 9.30 3.07
CA VAL A 52 1.22 9.77 4.09
C VAL A 52 2.58 10.09 3.48
N ASN A 53 3.01 9.30 2.50
CA ASN A 53 4.27 9.51 1.78
C ASN A 53 4.24 10.66 0.77
N GLU A 54 3.09 11.29 0.56
CA GLU A 54 2.89 12.31 -0.48
C GLU A 54 3.30 11.80 -1.88
N ASP A 55 3.02 10.52 -2.19
CA ASP A 55 3.33 9.90 -3.47
C ASP A 55 2.08 9.86 -4.38
N PRO A 56 1.82 10.91 -5.19
CA PRO A 56 0.64 10.96 -6.04
C PRO A 56 0.63 9.88 -7.12
N TYR A 57 1.80 9.40 -7.55
CA TYR A 57 1.89 8.31 -8.51
C TYR A 57 1.33 7.02 -7.90
N MET A 58 1.73 6.69 -6.68
CA MET A 58 1.26 5.49 -6.00
C MET A 58 -0.19 5.59 -5.55
N VAL A 59 -0.64 6.77 -5.09
CA VAL A 59 -2.06 7.03 -4.83
C VAL A 59 -2.90 6.75 -6.08
N CYS A 60 -2.51 7.32 -7.22
CA CYS A 60 -3.23 7.11 -8.48
C CYS A 60 -3.19 5.64 -8.91
N TYR A 61 -2.03 4.99 -8.81
CA TYR A 61 -1.89 3.57 -9.16
C TYR A 61 -2.80 2.69 -8.31
N LEU A 62 -2.79 2.86 -6.99
CA LEU A 62 -3.60 2.06 -6.07
C LEU A 62 -5.11 2.25 -6.35
N LEU A 63 -5.57 3.50 -6.52
CA LEU A 63 -6.96 3.80 -6.86
C LEU A 63 -7.39 3.16 -8.19
N GLN A 64 -6.54 3.25 -9.23
CA GLN A 64 -6.79 2.60 -10.52
C GLN A 64 -6.89 1.08 -10.43
N HIS A 65 -6.28 0.47 -9.40
CA HIS A 65 -6.27 -0.97 -9.18
C HIS A 65 -7.24 -1.42 -8.09
N GLY A 66 -8.21 -0.59 -7.73
CA GLY A 66 -9.33 -0.96 -6.86
C GLY A 66 -9.08 -0.76 -5.37
N ALA A 67 -8.14 0.12 -5.00
CA ALA A 67 -8.01 0.56 -3.61
C ALA A 67 -9.31 1.21 -3.10
N ASP A 68 -9.80 0.79 -1.94
CA ASP A 68 -10.99 1.37 -1.30
C ASP A 68 -10.62 2.64 -0.54
N PHE A 69 -11.10 3.78 -1.02
CA PHE A 69 -10.90 5.08 -0.39
C PHE A 69 -11.77 5.30 0.85
N ASN A 70 -12.73 4.41 1.14
CA ASN A 70 -13.56 4.45 2.35
C ASN A 70 -13.03 3.54 3.46
N GLN A 71 -11.91 2.84 3.23
CA GLN A 71 -11.29 1.96 4.21
C GLN A 71 -10.82 2.75 5.43
N ARG A 72 -11.01 2.20 6.64
CA ARG A 72 -10.76 2.87 7.92
C ARG A 72 -9.98 1.98 8.87
#